data_AF-A0A917FS21-F1
#
_entry.id   AF-A0A917FS21-F1
#
_cell.length_a   1.000
_cell.length_b   1.000
_cell.length_c   1.000
_cell.angle_alpha   90.00
_cell.angle_beta   90.00
_cell.angle_gamma   90.00
#
_symmetry.space_group_name_H-M   'P 1'
#
loop_
_entity.id
_entity.type
_entity.pdbx_description
1 polymer ?
#
loop_
_entity_poly.entity_id
_entity_poly.type
_entity_poly.pdbx_seq_one_letter_code
_entity_poly.pdbx_strand_id
1 'polypeptide(L)' 'MKKNQKFILECADCKHLHRKSFKWLENTHHFICDGCDTELDIDEIVDEIYDKPEQERFKIYPR' A
#
# COMPACT_ATOMS: atom_id res chain seq x y z
N MET A 1 -7.33 -16.26 1.20
CA MET A 1 -6.70 -15.18 0.41
C MET A 1 -5.54 -15.72 -0.41
N LYS A 2 -5.40 -15.32 -1.68
CA LYS A 2 -4.33 -15.81 -2.57
C LYS A 2 -3.01 -15.14 -2.17
N LYS A 3 -2.08 -15.90 -1.59
CA LYS A 3 -0.77 -15.44 -1.08
C LYS A 3 0.12 -14.71 -2.10
N ASN A 4 -0.24 -14.70 -3.38
CA ASN A 4 0.50 -14.05 -4.48
C ASN A 4 -0.20 -12.79 -5.05
N GLN A 5 -1.25 -12.28 -4.40
CA GLN A 5 -1.92 -11.07 -4.86
C GLN A 5 -0.98 -9.86 -4.72
N LYS A 6 -0.91 -9.07 -5.79
CA LYS A 6 -0.17 -7.81 -5.83
C LYS A 6 -1.17 -6.68 -5.77
N PHE A 7 -0.88 -5.70 -4.94
CA PHE A 7 -1.66 -4.50 -4.76
C PHE A 7 -0.89 -3.31 -5.31
N ILE A 8 -1.63 -2.36 -5.85
CA ILE A 8 -1.14 -1.08 -6.32
C ILE A 8 -1.44 -0.06 -5.23
N LEU A 9 -0.40 0.45 -4.59
CA LEU A 9 -0.51 1.54 -3.64
C LEU A 9 -0.25 2.85 -4.37
N GLU A 10 -1.20 3.78 -4.32
CA GLU A 10 -1.09 5.11 -4.89
C GLU A 10 -0.79 6.12 -3.78
N CYS A 11 0.36 6.78 -3.86
CA CYS A 11 0.68 7.90 -2.97
C CYS A 11 -0.31 9.04 -3.16
N ALA A 12 -0.96 9.49 -2.09
CA ALA A 12 -1.95 10.55 -2.16
C ALA A 12 -1.36 11.90 -2.61
N ASP A 13 -0.10 12.19 -2.28
CA ASP A 13 0.60 13.44 -2.60
C ASP A 13 1.07 13.50 -4.06
N CYS A 14 1.92 12.55 -4.46
CA CYS A 14 2.57 12.59 -5.77
C CYS A 14 1.93 11.68 -6.82
N LYS A 15 0.87 10.93 -6.46
CA LYS A 15 0.19 9.94 -7.32
C LYS A 15 1.13 8.85 -7.86
N HIS A 16 2.27 8.64 -7.21
CA HIS A 16 3.20 7.58 -7.59
C HIS A 16 2.61 6.21 -7.23
N LEU A 17 2.78 5.24 -8.14
CA LEU A 17 2.17 3.92 -8.03
C LEU A 17 3.20 2.87 -7.62
N HIS A 18 3.04 2.30 -6.44
CA HIS A 18 3.89 1.23 -5.92
C HIS A 18 3.18 -0.11 -6.03
N ARG A 19 3.77 -1.06 -6.74
CA ARG A 19 3.26 -2.44 -6.79
C ARG A 19 3.93 -3.29 -5.73
N LYS A 20 3.18 -3.72 -4.73
CA LYS A 20 3.69 -4.52 -3.61
C LYS A 20 2.85 -5.79 -3.43
N SER A 21 3.46 -6.85 -2.95
CA SER A 21 2.74 -8.09 -2.65
C SER A 21 2.08 -8.00 -1.28
N PHE A 22 1.01 -8.77 -1.06
CA PHE A 22 0.37 -8.86 0.25
C PHE A 22 1.37 -9.15 1.38
N LYS A 23 2.24 -10.15 1.16
CA LYS A 23 3.30 -10.53 2.11
C LYS A 23 4.22 -9.35 2.46
N TRP A 24 4.49 -8.45 1.52
CA TRP A 24 5.31 -7.27 1.80
C TRP A 24 4.57 -6.29 2.70
N LEU A 25 3.27 -6.08 2.49
CA LEU A 25 2.42 -5.22 3.31
C LEU A 25 2.31 -5.74 4.74
N GLU A 26 2.13 -7.05 4.92
CA GLU A 26 2.08 -7.67 6.26
C GLU A 26 3.41 -7.53 7.05
N ASN A 27 4.52 -7.25 6.38
CA ASN A 27 5.83 -7.08 7.03
C ASN A 27 6.32 -5.63 7.03
N THR A 28 5.56 -4.70 6.45
CA THR A 28 5.98 -3.31 6.27
C THR A 28 4.91 -2.38 6.82
N HIS A 29 5.23 -1.66 7.90
CA HIS A 29 4.33 -0.70 8.54
C HIS A 29 4.44 0.70 7.92
N HIS A 30 5.65 1.10 7.51
CA HIS A 30 5.92 2.40 6.91
C HIS A 30 6.87 2.21 5.74
N PHE A 31 6.72 3.02 4.69
CA PHE A 31 7.71 3.07 3.62
C PHE A 31 7.83 4.45 3.02
N ILE A 32 8.99 4.73 2.43
CA ILE A 32 9.26 6.00 1.76
C ILE A 32 8.77 5.91 0.31
N CYS A 33 7.98 6.89 -0.11
CA CYS A 33 7.56 7.03 -1.49
C CYS A 33 8.74 7.39 -2.40
N ASP A 34 9.02 6.55 -3.40
CA ASP A 34 10.04 6.85 -4.43
C ASP A 34 9.76 8.14 -5.25
N GLY A 35 8.52 8.65 -5.24
CA GLY A 35 8.13 9.82 -6.03
C GLY A 35 8.31 11.16 -5.32
N CYS A 36 8.16 11.19 -3.99
CA CYS A 36 8.16 12.44 -3.21
C CYS A 36 8.91 12.34 -1.87
N ASP A 37 9.66 11.25 -1.65
CA ASP A 37 10.45 10.97 -0.44
C ASP A 37 9.64 11.11 0.87
N THR A 38 8.32 10.95 0.78
CA THR A 38 7.40 11.08 1.90
C THR A 38 7.21 9.72 2.57
N GLU A 39 7.18 9.70 3.90
CA GLU A 39 6.85 8.50 4.68
C GLU A 39 5.35 8.22 4.58
N LEU A 40 5.00 7.05 4.03
CA LEU A 40 3.62 6.60 3.84
C LEU A 40 3.31 5.50 4.85
N ASP A 41 2.13 5.60 5.47
CA ASP A 41 1.63 4.64 6.45
C ASP A 41 0.93 3.47 5.73
N ILE A 42 1.41 2.26 5.97
CA ILE A 42 0.86 1.04 5.39
C ILE A 42 -0.19 0.42 6.30
N ASP A 43 -0.09 0.57 7.62
CA ASP A 43 -1.00 -0.10 8.56
C ASP A 43 -2.46 0.27 8.28
N GLU A 44 -2.72 1.56 7.97
CA GLU A 44 -4.06 2.05 7.64
C GLU A 44 -4.69 1.36 6.41
N ILE A 45 -3.87 0.96 5.42
CA ILE A 45 -4.38 0.29 4.22
C ILE A 45 -4.40 -1.23 4.36
N VAL A 46 -3.61 -1.81 5.26
CA VAL A 46 -3.62 -3.27 5.47
C VAL A 46 -5.01 -3.70 5.92
N ASP A 47 -5.60 -2.99 6.88
CA ASP A 47 -6.98 -3.24 7.33
C ASP A 47 -8.00 -3.11 6.19
N GLU A 48 -7.85 -2.10 5.32
CA GLU A 48 -8.76 -1.93 4.16
C GLU A 48 -8.61 -3.09 3.14
N ILE A 49 -7.40 -3.60 2.94
CA ILE A 49 -7.16 -4.76 2.07
C ILE A 49 -7.80 -6.03 2.65
N TYR A 50 -7.76 -6.19 3.97
CA TYR A 50 -8.42 -7.31 4.65
C TYR A 50 -9.95 -7.25 4.51
N ASP A 51 -10.54 -6.06 4.57
CA ASP A 51 -11.99 -5.85 4.36
C ASP A 51 -12.39 -6.01 2.88
N LYS A 52 -11.55 -5.55 1.95
CA LYS A 52 -11.82 -5.52 0.49
C LYS A 52 -10.75 -6.26 -0.33
N PRO A 53 -10.66 -7.59 -0.22
CA PRO A 53 -9.61 -8.36 -0.90
C PRO A 53 -9.74 -8.41 -2.44
N GLU A 54 -10.89 -7.98 -3.00
CA GLU A 54 -11.11 -7.88 -4.45
C GLU A 54 -10.56 -6.59 -5.04
N GLN A 55 -10.35 -5.56 -4.23
CA GLN A 55 -9.77 -4.29 -4.66
C GLN A 55 -8.27 -4.47 -4.89
N GLU A 56 -7.77 -4.04 -6.05
CA GLU A 56 -6.34 -4.15 -6.39
C GLU A 56 -5.57 -2.84 -6.16
N ARG A 57 -6.28 -1.73 -5.95
CA ARG A 57 -5.73 -0.36 -5.87
C ARG A 57 -6.12 0.29 -4.56
N PHE A 58 -5.15 0.79 -3.81
CA PHE A 58 -5.35 1.44 -2.51
C PHE A 58 -4.62 2.76 -2.49
N LYS A 59 -5.22 3.77 -1.87
CA LYS A 59 -4.60 5.08 -1.71
C LYS A 59 -3.96 5.14 -0.33
N ILE A 60 -2.68 5.48 -0.31
CA ILE A 60 -1.87 5.56 0.90
C ILE A 60 -1.55 7.03 1.18
N TYR A 61 -1.69 7.42 2.43
CA TYR A 61 -1.49 8.78 2.88
C TYR A 61 -0.15 8.91 3.62
N PRO A 62 0.44 10.11 3.61
CA PRO A 62 1.56 10.43 4.49
C PRO A 62 1.17 10.21 5.95
N ARG A 63 2.14 9.75 6.74
CA ARG A 63 2.04 9.80 8.20
C ARG A 63 2.00 11.23 8.73
#